data_AF-A0A953Q3B2-F1
#
_entry.id   AF-A0A953Q3B2-F1
#
_cell.length_a   1.000
_cell.length_b   1.000
_cell.length_c   1.000
_cell.angle_alpha   90.00
_cell.angle_beta   90.00
_cell.angle_gamma   90.00
#
_symmetry.space_group_name_H-M   'P 1'
#
loop_
_entity.id
_entity.type
_entity.pdbx_description
1 polymer ?
#
loop_
_entity_poly.entity_id
_entity_poly.type
_entity_poly.pdbx_seq_one_letter_code
_entity_poly.pdbx_strand_id
1 'polypeptide(L)'
;MRERAQIGYLPDGRRLHLHDGPIDLIVEAFGSASEVECAYRAAAKRFVTVLDELCGELAFLRQPTRDDGPWPTGMVARRMVGAVQPYASRTFITPMAAVAGAVAEEILEAMTSTAVLAKAYVNDGGDIALHLAPGEHFVIGMVERPDRRSLFGTASLHSDQPVRGIATSGWRGRSFSLGIADAVTVLAATAAQADAAATIIANAVNLPGHPSIKRVPAREFAPDSDLGDRLVTHDVGALSDKDVEVALRAGVNVADSLMLEGLIHAAALHLRGETRIVGGSCLPALQAEARRLVHA
;
A
#
# COMPACT_ATOMS: atom_id res chain seq x y z
N MET A 1 26.41 -7.67 -18.99
CA MET A 1 25.29 -8.01 -18.10
C MET A 1 25.21 -6.92 -17.05
N ARG A 2 24.24 -6.00 -17.13
CA ARG A 2 23.97 -5.11 -16.01
C ARG A 2 23.27 -5.97 -14.96
N GLU A 3 23.81 -6.04 -13.74
CA GLU A 3 23.13 -6.61 -12.59
C GLU A 3 21.82 -5.84 -12.43
N ARG A 4 20.71 -6.44 -12.86
CA ARG A 4 19.42 -5.75 -13.03
C ARG A 4 18.72 -5.58 -11.69
N ALA A 5 18.64 -6.67 -10.93
CA ALA A 5 18.22 -6.67 -9.54
C ALA A 5 19.42 -6.51 -8.60
N GLN A 6 19.30 -5.60 -7.64
CA GLN A 6 20.24 -5.40 -6.54
C GLN A 6 19.65 -6.05 -5.29
N ILE A 7 20.39 -6.97 -4.69
CA ILE A 7 19.96 -7.75 -3.53
C ILE A 7 21.07 -7.70 -2.49
N GLY A 8 20.78 -7.21 -1.31
CA GLY A 8 21.77 -7.07 -0.25
C GLY A 8 21.16 -6.87 1.12
N TYR A 9 21.94 -7.09 2.16
CA TYR A 9 21.51 -6.75 3.51
C TYR A 9 21.62 -5.24 3.73
N LEU A 10 20.66 -4.68 4.48
CA LEU A 10 20.80 -3.35 5.05
C LEU A 10 21.95 -3.32 6.08
N PRO A 11 22.47 -2.13 6.46
CA PRO A 11 23.60 -2.01 7.38
C PRO A 11 23.39 -2.63 8.77
N ASP A 12 22.14 -2.92 9.15
CA ASP A 12 21.82 -3.63 10.40
C ASP A 12 22.07 -5.14 10.36
N GLY A 13 22.34 -5.71 9.18
CA GLY A 13 22.62 -7.13 8.98
C GLY A 13 21.42 -8.05 9.22
N ARG A 14 20.21 -7.52 9.37
CA ARG A 14 18.98 -8.28 9.66
C ARG A 14 17.97 -8.20 8.53
N ARG A 15 17.81 -7.00 7.95
CA ARG A 15 16.85 -6.73 6.89
C ARG A 15 17.48 -6.94 5.52
N LEU A 16 16.73 -7.55 4.62
CA LEU A 16 17.10 -7.73 3.22
C LEU A 16 16.48 -6.60 2.39
N HIS A 17 17.29 -6.01 1.52
CA HIS A 17 16.89 -5.01 0.54
C HIS A 17 16.90 -5.63 -0.86
N LEU A 18 15.80 -5.48 -1.59
CA LEU A 18 15.61 -5.99 -2.94
C LEU A 18 15.17 -4.84 -3.84
N HIS A 19 15.95 -4.49 -4.85
CA HIS A 19 15.65 -3.37 -5.74
C HIS A 19 15.80 -3.77 -7.21
N ASP A 20 14.75 -3.55 -8.02
CA ASP A 20 14.78 -3.69 -9.48
C ASP A 20 13.79 -2.71 -10.12
N GLY A 21 14.32 -1.75 -10.88
CA GLY A 21 13.52 -0.70 -11.51
C GLY A 21 12.74 0.13 -10.46
N PRO A 22 11.39 0.20 -10.55
CA PRO A 22 10.56 0.93 -9.59
C PRO A 22 10.19 0.13 -8.34
N ILE A 23 10.60 -1.14 -8.24
CA ILE A 23 10.28 -2.03 -7.13
C ILE A 23 11.42 -1.95 -6.11
N ASP A 24 11.09 -1.56 -4.87
CA ASP A 24 12.05 -1.34 -3.80
C ASP A 24 11.54 -1.96 -2.49
N LEU A 25 12.02 -3.16 -2.15
CA LEU A 25 11.51 -3.94 -1.03
C LEU A 25 12.46 -3.93 0.16
N ILE A 26 11.90 -3.69 1.35
CA ILE A 26 12.54 -3.97 2.63
C ILE A 26 11.85 -5.19 3.24
N VAL A 27 12.63 -6.23 3.53
CA VAL A 27 12.15 -7.51 4.03
C VAL A 27 12.80 -7.83 5.37
N GLU A 28 12.00 -8.30 6.33
CA GLU A 28 12.51 -8.87 7.58
C GLU A 28 11.74 -10.14 7.93
N ALA A 29 12.47 -11.19 8.30
CA ALA A 29 11.91 -12.46 8.78
C ALA A 29 12.44 -12.79 10.17
N PHE A 30 11.59 -13.45 10.96
CA PHE A 30 11.86 -13.84 12.34
C PHE A 30 11.66 -15.35 12.47
N GLY A 31 12.67 -16.04 12.97
CA GLY A 31 12.70 -17.51 13.08
C GLY A 31 14.10 -18.00 13.43
N SER A 32 14.36 -19.29 13.24
CA SER A 32 15.73 -19.80 13.34
C SER A 32 16.59 -19.25 12.19
N ALA A 33 17.90 -19.15 12.39
CA ALA A 33 18.80 -18.59 11.38
C ALA A 33 18.72 -19.33 10.02
N SER A 34 18.57 -20.66 10.05
CA SER A 34 18.45 -21.47 8.83
C SER A 34 17.13 -21.21 8.07
N GLU A 35 16.02 -21.03 8.80
CA GLU A 35 14.72 -20.73 8.19
C GLU A 35 14.71 -19.32 7.59
N VAL A 36 15.30 -18.34 8.29
CA VAL A 36 15.45 -16.97 7.77
C VAL A 36 16.33 -16.94 6.52
N GLU A 37 17.46 -17.66 6.50
CA GLU A 37 18.30 -17.76 5.31
C GLU A 37 17.58 -18.42 4.13
N CYS A 38 16.82 -19.49 4.40
CA CYS A 38 16.00 -20.17 3.40
C CYS A 38 14.96 -19.21 2.79
N ALA A 39 14.22 -18.49 3.64
CA ALA A 39 13.25 -17.50 3.24
C ALA A 39 13.86 -16.40 2.37
N TYR A 40 14.98 -15.80 2.80
CA TYR A 40 15.64 -14.73 2.04
C TYR A 40 16.19 -15.21 0.70
N ARG A 41 16.66 -16.47 0.62
CA ARG A 41 17.06 -17.08 -0.66
C ARG A 41 15.86 -17.27 -1.59
N ALA A 42 14.71 -17.68 -1.06
CA ALA A 42 13.49 -17.84 -1.83
C ALA A 42 12.95 -16.48 -2.33
N ALA A 43 12.94 -15.46 -1.46
CA ALA A 43 12.60 -14.09 -1.83
C ALA A 43 13.49 -13.58 -2.96
N ALA A 44 14.82 -13.70 -2.82
CA ALA A 44 15.78 -13.27 -3.83
C ALA A 44 15.58 -13.99 -5.17
N LYS A 45 15.39 -15.32 -5.14
CA LYS A 45 15.13 -16.13 -6.34
C LYS A 45 13.83 -15.71 -7.04
N ARG A 46 12.78 -15.39 -6.29
CA ARG A 46 11.51 -14.95 -6.86
C ARG A 46 11.59 -13.53 -7.41
N PHE A 47 12.22 -12.63 -6.67
CA PHE A 47 12.32 -11.21 -6.98
C PHE A 47 12.86 -10.93 -8.38
N VAL A 48 13.91 -11.65 -8.78
CA VAL A 48 14.58 -11.41 -10.09
C VAL A 48 13.71 -11.67 -11.31
N THR A 49 12.53 -12.29 -11.17
CA THR A 49 11.59 -12.53 -12.28
C THR A 49 10.37 -11.61 -12.27
N VAL A 50 10.08 -10.95 -11.14
CA VAL A 50 8.84 -10.16 -10.94
C VAL A 50 8.70 -9.04 -11.96
N LEU A 51 9.74 -8.22 -12.13
CA LEU A 51 9.66 -7.05 -13.00
C LEU A 51 9.46 -7.45 -14.47
N ASP A 52 10.09 -8.54 -14.90
CA ASP A 52 9.96 -9.03 -16.29
C ASP A 52 8.56 -9.59 -16.57
N GLU A 53 7.98 -10.33 -15.63
CA GLU A 53 6.60 -10.81 -15.72
C GLU A 53 5.62 -9.64 -15.82
N LEU A 54 5.76 -8.63 -14.95
CA LEU A 54 4.90 -7.44 -14.96
C LEU A 54 5.08 -6.62 -16.25
N CYS A 55 6.31 -6.42 -16.72
CA CYS A 55 6.59 -5.75 -17.99
C CYS A 55 5.95 -6.50 -19.18
N GLY A 56 5.94 -7.84 -19.14
CA GLY A 56 5.28 -8.67 -20.15
C GLY A 56 3.78 -8.46 -20.27
N GLU A 57 3.13 -8.04 -19.17
CA GLU A 57 1.68 -7.81 -19.09
C GLU A 57 1.30 -6.33 -18.93
N LEU A 58 2.28 -5.42 -18.99
CA LEU A 58 2.10 -4.01 -18.64
C LEU A 58 1.03 -3.29 -19.47
N ALA A 59 0.95 -3.60 -20.77
CA ALA A 59 -0.06 -3.01 -21.66
C ALA A 59 -1.49 -3.37 -21.23
N PHE A 60 -1.69 -4.56 -20.64
CA PHE A 60 -2.95 -4.98 -20.06
C PHE A 60 -3.15 -4.34 -18.66
N LEU A 61 -2.12 -4.35 -17.81
CA LEU A 61 -2.19 -3.83 -16.44
C LEU A 61 -2.47 -2.32 -16.36
N ARG A 62 -2.20 -1.56 -17.43
CA ARG A 62 -2.54 -0.13 -17.53
C ARG A 62 -3.95 0.14 -18.03
N GLN A 63 -4.71 -0.89 -18.40
CA GLN A 63 -6.09 -0.71 -18.86
C GLN A 63 -7.05 -0.63 -17.67
N PRO A 64 -8.16 0.12 -17.81
CA PRO A 64 -9.22 0.12 -16.81
C PRO A 64 -9.74 -1.30 -16.57
N THR A 65 -9.83 -1.70 -15.31
CA THR A 65 -10.42 -3.00 -14.95
C THR A 65 -11.90 -2.99 -15.27
N ARG A 66 -12.41 -4.16 -15.68
CA ARG A 66 -13.83 -4.41 -15.94
C ARG A 66 -14.25 -5.63 -15.14
N ASP A 67 -15.48 -5.64 -14.64
CA ASP A 67 -16.02 -6.76 -13.85
C ASP A 67 -15.96 -8.09 -14.62
N ASP A 68 -16.13 -8.05 -15.94
CA ASP A 68 -16.10 -9.19 -16.88
C ASP A 68 -14.84 -9.26 -17.75
N GLY A 69 -13.76 -8.59 -17.31
CA GLY A 69 -12.50 -8.51 -18.05
C GLY A 69 -11.71 -9.83 -18.09
N PRO A 70 -10.77 -9.97 -19.05
CA PRO A 70 -9.89 -11.13 -19.09
C PRO A 70 -8.93 -11.13 -17.89
N TRP A 71 -8.49 -12.32 -17.50
CA TRP A 71 -7.49 -12.48 -16.45
C TRP A 71 -6.08 -12.58 -17.06
N PRO A 72 -5.08 -11.94 -16.45
CA PRO A 72 -3.68 -12.08 -16.84
C PRO A 72 -3.17 -13.48 -16.47
N THR A 73 -1.99 -13.81 -16.99
CA THR A 73 -1.34 -15.10 -16.76
C THR A 73 -0.46 -15.07 -15.51
N GLY A 74 0.31 -13.99 -15.32
CA GLY A 74 1.27 -13.87 -14.22
C GLY A 74 0.59 -13.79 -12.86
N MET A 75 1.18 -14.44 -11.85
CA MET A 75 0.57 -14.53 -10.52
C MET A 75 0.41 -13.14 -9.88
N VAL A 76 1.44 -12.28 -9.97
CA VAL A 76 1.36 -10.90 -9.45
C VAL A 76 0.27 -10.10 -10.16
N ALA A 77 0.21 -10.18 -11.49
CA ALA A 77 -0.82 -9.53 -12.30
C ALA A 77 -2.24 -10.00 -11.93
N ARG A 78 -2.42 -11.30 -11.63
CA ARG A 78 -3.71 -11.85 -11.17
C ARG A 78 -4.09 -11.30 -9.80
N ARG A 79 -3.16 -11.18 -8.85
CA ARG A 79 -3.43 -10.52 -7.57
C ARG A 79 -3.84 -9.06 -7.74
N MET A 80 -3.14 -8.33 -8.62
CA MET A 80 -3.48 -6.94 -8.94
C MET A 80 -4.92 -6.82 -9.46
N VAL A 81 -5.30 -7.65 -10.45
CA VAL A 81 -6.68 -7.65 -11.00
C VAL A 81 -7.70 -8.02 -9.94
N GLY A 82 -7.46 -9.08 -9.16
CA GLY A 82 -8.38 -9.51 -8.10
C GLY A 82 -8.59 -8.45 -7.02
N ALA A 83 -7.54 -7.68 -6.69
CA ALA A 83 -7.62 -6.60 -5.71
C ALA A 83 -8.46 -5.41 -6.20
N VAL A 84 -8.40 -5.08 -7.51
CA VAL A 84 -9.08 -3.89 -8.05
C VAL A 84 -10.47 -4.18 -8.63
N GLN A 85 -10.77 -5.43 -8.97
CA GLN A 85 -12.03 -5.85 -9.56
C GLN A 85 -13.28 -5.44 -8.75
N PRO A 86 -13.31 -5.50 -7.40
CA PRO A 86 -14.48 -5.08 -6.62
C PRO A 86 -14.89 -3.61 -6.82
N TYR A 87 -13.98 -2.76 -7.32
CA TYR A 87 -14.24 -1.33 -7.53
C TYR A 87 -14.62 -0.99 -8.98
N ALA A 88 -14.41 -1.91 -9.92
CA ALA A 88 -14.41 -1.63 -11.36
C ALA A 88 -15.76 -1.15 -11.92
N SER A 89 -16.89 -1.61 -11.36
CA SER A 89 -18.22 -1.10 -11.72
C SER A 89 -18.58 0.28 -11.17
N ARG A 90 -17.89 0.73 -10.11
CA ARG A 90 -18.25 1.94 -9.36
C ARG A 90 -17.37 3.14 -9.70
N THR A 91 -16.12 2.87 -10.05
CA THR A 91 -15.12 3.92 -10.29
C THR A 91 -14.04 3.43 -11.25
N PHE A 92 -13.32 4.38 -11.82
CA PHE A 92 -12.12 4.05 -12.56
C PHE A 92 -11.03 3.55 -11.62
N ILE A 93 -10.46 2.41 -11.97
CA ILE A 93 -9.25 1.86 -11.38
C ILE A 93 -8.57 0.98 -12.43
N THR A 94 -7.24 0.89 -12.36
CA THR A 94 -6.45 -0.05 -13.15
C THR A 94 -5.74 -1.00 -12.20
N PRO A 95 -5.30 -2.19 -12.66
CA PRO A 95 -4.48 -3.08 -11.85
C PRO A 95 -3.24 -2.41 -11.25
N MET A 96 -2.70 -1.34 -11.86
CA MET A 96 -1.55 -0.60 -11.34
C MET A 96 -1.76 -0.04 -9.93
N ALA A 97 -3.01 0.17 -9.50
CA ALA A 97 -3.35 0.65 -8.15
C ALA A 97 -3.11 -0.39 -7.04
N ALA A 98 -2.69 -1.62 -7.38
CA ALA A 98 -2.40 -2.69 -6.43
C ALA A 98 -1.00 -3.30 -6.60
N VAL A 99 -0.13 -2.68 -7.42
CA VAL A 99 1.14 -3.28 -7.84
C VAL A 99 2.09 -3.53 -6.67
N ALA A 100 2.26 -2.55 -5.79
CA ALA A 100 3.22 -2.62 -4.70
C ALA A 100 2.77 -3.65 -3.66
N GLY A 101 1.48 -3.61 -3.29
CA GLY A 101 0.87 -4.62 -2.42
C GLY A 101 0.96 -6.03 -3.00
N ALA A 102 0.68 -6.21 -4.30
CA ALA A 102 0.72 -7.53 -4.94
C ALA A 102 2.15 -8.10 -5.04
N VAL A 103 3.15 -7.25 -5.27
CA VAL A 103 4.56 -7.66 -5.29
C VAL A 103 5.03 -8.04 -3.89
N ALA A 104 4.72 -7.23 -2.88
CA ALA A 104 5.05 -7.54 -1.49
C ALA A 104 4.47 -8.89 -1.05
N GLU A 105 3.22 -9.15 -1.43
CA GLU A 105 2.50 -10.40 -1.14
C GLU A 105 3.13 -11.62 -1.85
N GLU A 106 3.50 -11.50 -3.12
CA GLU A 106 4.17 -12.59 -3.86
C GLU A 106 5.52 -12.97 -3.24
N ILE A 107 6.30 -11.97 -2.81
CA ILE A 107 7.62 -12.21 -2.22
C ILE A 107 7.47 -12.84 -0.83
N LEU A 108 6.48 -12.40 -0.05
CA LEU A 108 6.17 -13.03 1.23
C LEU A 108 5.73 -14.48 1.05
N GLU A 109 4.87 -14.76 0.07
CA GLU A 109 4.42 -16.13 -0.22
C GLU A 109 5.59 -17.04 -0.62
N ALA A 110 6.53 -16.53 -1.43
CA ALA A 110 7.74 -17.27 -1.78
C ALA A 110 8.59 -17.62 -0.55
N MET A 111 8.71 -16.70 0.42
CA MET A 111 9.41 -16.93 1.68
C MET A 111 8.74 -18.03 2.51
N THR A 112 7.44 -17.89 2.77
CA THR A 112 6.69 -18.78 3.67
C THR A 112 6.42 -20.15 3.07
N SER A 113 6.47 -20.29 1.74
CA SER A 113 6.37 -21.58 1.06
C SER A 113 7.61 -22.46 1.23
N THR A 114 8.76 -21.87 1.60
CA THR A 114 10.04 -22.58 1.74
C THR A 114 10.59 -22.60 3.16
N ALA A 115 9.99 -21.83 4.08
CA ALA A 115 10.51 -21.66 5.43
C ALA A 115 9.38 -21.54 6.47
N VAL A 116 9.66 -22.01 7.69
CA VAL A 116 8.79 -21.88 8.86
C VAL A 116 9.22 -20.64 9.65
N LEU A 117 8.48 -19.55 9.48
CA LEU A 117 8.76 -18.26 10.10
C LEU A 117 7.77 -17.99 11.25
N ALA A 118 8.26 -17.43 12.35
CA ALA A 118 7.42 -16.91 13.43
C ALA A 118 6.61 -15.71 12.92
N LYS A 119 7.29 -14.75 12.31
CA LYS A 119 6.66 -13.63 11.61
C LYS A 119 7.57 -13.08 10.53
N ALA A 120 7.01 -12.35 9.59
CA ALA A 120 7.78 -11.64 8.57
C ALA A 120 6.99 -10.47 8.01
N TYR A 121 7.69 -9.53 7.40
CA TYR A 121 7.07 -8.51 6.56
C TYR A 121 7.88 -8.29 5.28
N VAL A 122 7.17 -7.89 4.23
CA VAL A 122 7.73 -7.36 2.98
C VAL A 122 7.07 -6.01 2.76
N ASN A 123 7.87 -4.95 2.65
CA ASN A 123 7.39 -3.57 2.47
C ASN A 123 7.90 -2.99 1.14
N ASP A 124 6.98 -2.64 0.25
CA ASP A 124 7.23 -1.92 -1.00
C ASP A 124 6.78 -0.45 -0.86
N GLY A 125 7.62 0.39 -0.26
CA GLY A 125 7.37 1.84 -0.20
C GLY A 125 6.10 2.29 0.54
N GLY A 126 5.61 1.51 1.50
CA GLY A 126 4.39 1.80 2.29
C GLY A 126 3.31 0.71 2.18
N ASP A 127 3.46 -0.18 1.20
CA ASP A 127 2.58 -1.32 0.96
C ASP A 127 3.21 -2.60 1.51
N ILE A 128 2.61 -3.15 2.55
CA ILE A 128 3.22 -4.14 3.44
C ILE A 128 2.39 -5.41 3.47
N ALA A 129 3.02 -6.52 3.10
CA ALA A 129 2.51 -7.86 3.34
C ALA A 129 3.08 -8.40 4.67
N LEU A 130 2.24 -9.02 5.49
CA LEU A 130 2.59 -9.54 6.81
C LEU A 130 2.37 -11.05 6.90
N HIS A 131 3.29 -11.75 7.55
CA HIS A 131 3.11 -13.10 8.05
C HIS A 131 3.17 -13.11 9.57
N LEU A 132 2.22 -13.77 10.22
CA LEU A 132 2.11 -13.90 11.67
C LEU A 132 1.70 -15.33 12.01
N ALA A 133 2.61 -16.13 12.57
CA ALA A 133 2.31 -17.43 13.15
C ALA A 133 1.47 -17.28 14.44
N PRO A 134 0.77 -18.34 14.88
CA PRO A 134 -0.06 -18.26 16.10
C PRO A 134 0.72 -17.72 17.32
N GLY A 135 0.17 -16.69 17.95
CA GLY A 135 0.75 -16.02 19.12
C GLY A 135 1.69 -14.86 18.81
N GLU A 136 2.06 -14.66 17.54
CA GLU A 136 2.88 -13.53 17.13
C GLU A 136 2.05 -12.26 16.90
N HIS A 137 2.74 -11.12 16.99
CA HIS A 137 2.17 -9.81 16.70
C HIS A 137 3.21 -8.85 16.14
N PHE A 138 2.72 -7.82 15.44
CA PHE A 138 3.46 -6.63 15.04
C PHE A 138 2.84 -5.38 15.67
N VAL A 139 3.69 -4.40 16.01
CA VAL A 139 3.24 -3.03 16.29
C VAL A 139 3.63 -2.18 15.09
N ILE A 140 2.64 -1.63 14.41
CA ILE A 140 2.83 -0.77 13.23
C ILE A 140 2.69 0.69 13.63
N GLY A 141 3.54 1.54 13.06
CA GLY A 141 3.46 2.99 13.23
C GLY A 141 2.84 3.65 12.00
N MET A 142 1.91 4.57 12.21
CA MET A 142 1.34 5.40 11.16
C MET A 142 2.09 6.74 11.13
N VAL A 143 2.76 7.04 10.01
CA VAL A 143 3.61 8.22 9.82
C VAL A 143 2.89 9.23 8.94
N GLU A 144 2.90 10.50 9.32
CA GLU A 144 2.19 11.58 8.61
C GLU A 144 2.71 11.74 7.17
N ARG A 145 4.03 11.63 7.00
CA ARG A 145 4.71 11.59 5.70
C ARG A 145 6.02 10.81 5.75
N PRO A 146 6.46 10.18 4.65
CA PRO A 146 7.77 9.53 4.60
C PRO A 146 8.94 10.49 4.90
N ASP A 147 8.82 11.78 4.54
CA ASP A 147 9.84 12.82 4.77
C ASP A 147 9.79 13.46 6.17
N ARG A 148 8.72 13.25 6.93
CA ARG A 148 8.53 13.78 8.29
C ARG A 148 8.21 12.67 9.27
N ARG A 149 9.18 12.36 10.13
CA ARG A 149 9.16 11.28 11.13
C ARG A 149 8.19 11.50 12.32
N SER A 150 7.05 12.15 12.11
CA SER A 150 6.01 12.28 13.13
C SER A 150 5.08 11.07 13.03
N LEU A 151 5.11 10.20 14.06
CA LEU A 151 4.09 9.19 14.25
C LEU A 151 2.83 9.87 14.75
N PHE A 152 1.72 9.69 14.05
CA PHE A 152 0.42 10.16 14.53
C PHE A 152 -0.41 9.04 15.16
N GLY A 153 0.05 7.78 15.12
CA GLY A 153 -0.56 6.67 15.85
C GLY A 153 0.18 5.36 15.70
N THR A 154 -0.21 4.34 16.48
CA THR A 154 0.29 2.97 16.36
C THR A 154 -0.87 1.98 16.34
N ALA A 155 -0.64 0.79 15.77
CA ALA A 155 -1.58 -0.32 15.87
C ALA A 155 -0.89 -1.65 16.18
N SER A 156 -1.51 -2.47 17.03
CA SER A 156 -1.03 -3.83 17.32
C SER A 156 -1.84 -4.81 16.48
N LEU A 157 -1.15 -5.56 15.62
CA LEU A 157 -1.72 -6.59 14.77
C LEU A 157 -1.34 -7.96 15.29
N HIS A 158 -2.34 -8.74 15.68
CA HIS A 158 -2.18 -10.07 16.25
C HIS A 158 -2.51 -11.17 15.23
N SER A 159 -1.92 -12.34 15.39
CA SER A 159 -2.10 -13.49 14.48
C SER A 159 -3.55 -13.95 14.34
N ASP A 160 -4.38 -13.74 15.35
CA ASP A 160 -5.81 -14.10 15.38
C ASP A 160 -6.72 -13.10 14.65
N GLN A 161 -6.18 -11.94 14.25
CA GLN A 161 -6.87 -10.96 13.41
C GLN A 161 -6.69 -11.30 11.93
N PRO A 162 -7.66 -10.94 11.06
CA PRO A 162 -7.61 -11.26 9.63
C PRO A 162 -6.64 -10.37 8.83
N VAL A 163 -6.07 -9.33 9.42
CA VAL A 163 -5.21 -8.36 8.72
C VAL A 163 -3.88 -9.00 8.33
N ARG A 164 -3.56 -9.05 7.03
CA ARG A 164 -2.23 -9.41 6.51
C ARG A 164 -1.68 -8.41 5.48
N GLY A 165 -2.44 -7.35 5.19
CA GLY A 165 -2.02 -6.27 4.31
C GLY A 165 -2.18 -4.90 4.95
N ILE A 166 -1.21 -4.04 4.68
CA ILE A 166 -1.24 -2.62 5.02
C ILE A 166 -0.84 -1.85 3.77
N ALA A 167 -1.47 -0.72 3.51
CA ALA A 167 -1.06 0.17 2.43
C ALA A 167 -1.25 1.62 2.83
N THR A 168 -0.47 2.52 2.24
CA THR A 168 -0.62 3.96 2.46
C THR A 168 -0.60 4.74 1.16
N SER A 169 -1.68 5.48 0.87
CA SER A 169 -1.82 6.29 -0.34
C SER A 169 -2.07 7.76 0.01
N GLY A 170 -1.66 8.68 -0.86
CA GLY A 170 -1.83 10.12 -0.66
C GLY A 170 -1.20 10.93 -1.79
N TRP A 171 -1.64 12.18 -1.96
CA TRP A 171 -1.20 12.99 -3.11
C TRP A 171 0.28 13.39 -3.08
N ARG A 172 0.92 13.30 -1.90
CA ARG A 172 2.36 13.54 -1.71
C ARG A 172 3.20 12.26 -1.78
N GLY A 173 2.56 11.11 -2.05
CA GLY A 173 3.22 9.82 -2.12
C GLY A 173 3.98 9.59 -3.44
N ARG A 174 4.46 8.36 -3.62
CA ARG A 174 5.14 7.90 -4.85
C ARG A 174 4.22 7.82 -6.08
N SER A 175 2.91 7.68 -5.85
CA SER A 175 1.90 7.48 -6.88
C SER A 175 1.01 8.72 -7.02
N PHE A 176 0.51 8.96 -8.23
CA PHE A 176 -0.41 10.07 -8.45
C PHE A 176 -1.78 9.79 -7.79
N SER A 177 -2.33 10.81 -7.12
CA SER A 177 -3.67 10.76 -6.54
C SER A 177 -4.58 11.79 -7.21
N LEU A 178 -5.85 11.43 -7.37
CA LEU A 178 -6.91 12.34 -7.82
C LEU A 178 -7.49 13.15 -6.63
N GLY A 179 -7.31 12.63 -5.41
CA GLY A 179 -7.74 13.23 -4.16
C GLY A 179 -6.68 14.14 -3.55
N ILE A 180 -6.93 14.58 -2.32
CA ILE A 180 -6.08 15.53 -1.58
C ILE A 180 -5.66 15.02 -0.21
N ALA A 181 -5.98 13.78 0.17
CA ALA A 181 -5.48 13.21 1.42
C ALA A 181 -3.96 13.25 1.48
N ASP A 182 -3.42 13.78 2.59
CA ASP A 182 -1.98 13.77 2.81
C ASP A 182 -1.50 12.31 2.99
N ALA A 183 -2.30 11.50 3.70
CA ALA A 183 -2.12 10.05 3.81
C ALA A 183 -3.45 9.34 4.11
N VAL A 184 -3.64 8.15 3.57
CA VAL A 184 -4.67 7.19 3.92
C VAL A 184 -4.00 5.85 4.12
N THR A 185 -4.00 5.34 5.35
CA THR A 185 -3.51 4.01 5.68
C THR A 185 -4.67 3.04 5.80
N VAL A 186 -4.60 1.90 5.10
CA VAL A 186 -5.64 0.87 5.10
C VAL A 186 -5.09 -0.45 5.65
N LEU A 187 -5.91 -1.14 6.45
CA LEU A 187 -5.69 -2.52 6.86
C LEU A 187 -6.67 -3.42 6.12
N ALA A 188 -6.17 -4.47 5.46
CA ALA A 188 -7.00 -5.44 4.73
C ALA A 188 -6.48 -6.88 4.90
N ALA A 189 -7.25 -7.84 4.37
CA ALA A 189 -6.90 -9.25 4.44
C ALA A 189 -5.64 -9.57 3.63
N THR A 190 -5.35 -8.81 2.57
CA THR A 190 -4.10 -8.95 1.79
C THR A 190 -3.50 -7.59 1.44
N ALA A 191 -2.21 -7.56 1.08
CA ALA A 191 -1.51 -6.31 0.79
C ALA A 191 -1.99 -5.67 -0.52
N ALA A 192 -2.27 -6.49 -1.54
CA ALA A 192 -2.85 -6.02 -2.79
C ALA A 192 -4.22 -5.35 -2.58
N GLN A 193 -5.07 -5.95 -1.73
CA GLN A 193 -6.37 -5.37 -1.36
C GLN A 193 -6.23 -4.04 -0.63
N ALA A 194 -5.29 -3.96 0.32
CA ALA A 194 -5.02 -2.73 1.06
C ALA A 194 -4.57 -1.60 0.11
N ASP A 195 -3.67 -1.88 -0.83
CA ASP A 195 -3.11 -0.93 -1.80
C ASP A 195 -4.21 -0.33 -2.70
N ALA A 196 -5.03 -1.20 -3.30
CA ALA A 196 -6.18 -0.79 -4.10
C ALA A 196 -7.16 0.07 -3.28
N ALA A 197 -7.53 -0.39 -2.08
CA ALA A 197 -8.47 0.32 -1.22
C ALA A 197 -7.92 1.68 -0.73
N ALA A 198 -6.64 1.75 -0.39
CA ALA A 198 -5.99 3.00 0.02
C ALA A 198 -6.06 4.02 -1.11
N THR A 199 -5.81 3.60 -2.35
CA THR A 199 -5.96 4.45 -3.54
C THR A 199 -7.41 4.93 -3.72
N ILE A 200 -8.40 4.04 -3.58
CA ILE A 200 -9.82 4.40 -3.70
C ILE A 200 -10.24 5.42 -2.63
N ILE A 201 -9.88 5.18 -1.36
CA ILE A 201 -10.25 6.05 -0.24
C ILE A 201 -9.50 7.39 -0.33
N ALA A 202 -8.20 7.39 -0.67
CA ALA A 202 -7.43 8.61 -0.86
C ALA A 202 -8.02 9.49 -1.97
N ASN A 203 -8.44 8.89 -3.08
CA ASN A 203 -9.10 9.61 -4.18
C ASN A 203 -10.47 10.18 -3.80
N ALA A 204 -11.16 9.55 -2.83
CA ALA A 204 -12.44 10.01 -2.31
C ALA A 204 -12.31 11.19 -1.32
N VAL A 205 -11.18 11.33 -0.63
CA VAL A 205 -10.86 12.55 0.13
C VAL A 205 -10.57 13.67 -0.85
N ASN A 206 -11.59 14.42 -1.23
CA ASN A 206 -11.50 15.34 -2.35
C ASN A 206 -12.43 16.55 -2.24
N LEU A 207 -12.07 17.62 -2.96
CA LEU A 207 -12.90 18.80 -3.18
C LEU A 207 -12.84 19.17 -4.68
N PRO A 208 -13.74 18.61 -5.49
CA PRO A 208 -13.79 18.90 -6.93
C PRO A 208 -14.03 20.40 -7.18
N GLY A 209 -13.24 21.00 -8.09
CA GLY A 209 -13.40 22.40 -8.48
C GLY A 209 -12.94 23.45 -7.45
N HIS A 210 -12.39 23.04 -6.30
CA HIS A 210 -11.92 23.99 -5.29
C HIS A 210 -10.69 24.79 -5.80
N PRO A 211 -10.70 26.13 -5.70
CA PRO A 211 -9.69 26.99 -6.33
C PRO A 211 -8.27 26.82 -5.76
N SER A 212 -8.16 26.39 -4.50
CA SER A 212 -6.86 26.12 -3.87
C SER A 212 -6.22 24.79 -4.32
N ILE A 213 -6.89 23.96 -5.14
CA ILE A 213 -6.35 22.67 -5.56
C ILE A 213 -6.01 22.73 -7.05
N LYS A 214 -4.72 22.70 -7.35
CA LYS A 214 -4.25 22.64 -8.73
C LYS A 214 -4.13 21.19 -9.15
N ARG A 215 -4.69 20.87 -10.31
CA ARG A 215 -4.60 19.55 -10.91
C ARG A 215 -4.10 19.65 -12.34
N VAL A 216 -3.37 18.63 -12.74
CA VAL A 216 -2.75 18.51 -14.05
C VAL A 216 -3.01 17.09 -14.56
N PRO A 217 -3.23 16.87 -15.87
CA PRO A 217 -3.30 15.53 -16.43
C PRO A 217 -2.08 14.68 -16.04
N ALA A 218 -2.30 13.44 -15.61
CA ALA A 218 -1.22 12.53 -15.18
C ALA A 218 -0.12 12.36 -16.24
N ARG A 219 -0.53 12.32 -17.53
CA ARG A 219 0.39 12.21 -18.67
C ARG A 219 1.40 13.34 -18.79
N GLU A 220 1.14 14.52 -18.21
CA GLU A 220 2.10 15.63 -18.24
C GLU A 220 3.29 15.40 -17.31
N PHE A 221 3.11 14.59 -16.25
CA PHE A 221 4.20 14.17 -15.37
C PHE A 221 4.82 12.84 -15.80
N ALA A 222 4.00 11.89 -16.24
CA ALA A 222 4.46 10.60 -16.74
C ALA A 222 3.65 10.23 -18.01
N PRO A 223 4.21 10.42 -19.22
CA PRO A 223 3.50 10.19 -20.49
C PRO A 223 2.84 8.83 -20.62
N ASP A 224 3.42 7.80 -19.98
CA ASP A 224 2.95 6.42 -20.01
C ASP A 224 2.08 6.05 -18.79
N SER A 225 1.56 7.03 -18.05
CA SER A 225 0.69 6.79 -16.89
C SER A 225 -0.60 6.09 -17.31
N ASP A 226 -0.99 5.09 -16.54
CA ASP A 226 -2.29 4.40 -16.64
C ASP A 226 -3.48 5.33 -16.41
N LEU A 227 -3.27 6.47 -15.74
CA LEU A 227 -4.29 7.49 -15.50
C LEU A 227 -4.52 8.39 -16.72
N GLY A 228 -3.58 8.47 -17.67
CA GLY A 228 -3.71 9.26 -18.90
C GLY A 228 -4.09 10.73 -18.67
N ASP A 229 -5.24 11.14 -19.21
CA ASP A 229 -5.75 12.52 -19.15
C ASP A 229 -6.39 12.90 -17.81
N ARG A 230 -6.47 11.94 -16.88
CA ARG A 230 -7.09 12.18 -15.58
C ARG A 230 -6.29 13.20 -14.79
N LEU A 231 -7.02 14.15 -14.22
CA LEU A 231 -6.48 15.23 -13.42
C LEU A 231 -6.00 14.69 -12.06
N VAL A 232 -4.70 14.74 -11.83
CA VAL A 232 -4.06 14.37 -10.58
C VAL A 232 -3.67 15.62 -9.81
N THR A 233 -3.68 15.53 -8.48
CA THR A 233 -3.36 16.65 -7.59
C THR A 233 -1.87 17.00 -7.70
N HIS A 234 -1.60 18.23 -8.14
CA HIS A 234 -0.26 18.78 -8.25
C HIS A 234 0.10 19.63 -7.02
N ASP A 235 -0.86 20.42 -6.54
CA ASP A 235 -0.65 21.35 -5.43
C ASP A 235 -1.96 21.55 -4.65
N VAL A 236 -1.85 21.57 -3.33
CA VAL A 236 -2.95 21.82 -2.39
C VAL A 236 -2.59 23.03 -1.54
N GLY A 237 -3.20 24.16 -1.86
CA GLY A 237 -3.07 25.42 -1.14
C GLY A 237 -3.75 25.42 0.23
N ALA A 238 -4.03 26.61 0.76
CA ALA A 238 -4.77 26.73 2.01
C ALA A 238 -6.21 26.21 1.87
N LEU A 239 -6.62 25.42 2.84
CA LEU A 239 -7.98 24.89 3.00
C LEU A 239 -8.51 25.40 4.34
N SER A 240 -9.80 25.75 4.39
CA SER A 240 -10.46 26.05 5.66
C SER A 240 -10.74 24.77 6.45
N ASP A 241 -11.00 24.88 7.75
CA ASP A 241 -11.37 23.72 8.58
C ASP A 241 -12.63 23.01 8.04
N LYS A 242 -13.57 23.78 7.48
CA LYS A 242 -14.77 23.26 6.83
C LYS A 242 -14.44 22.47 5.55
N ASP A 243 -13.48 22.93 4.75
CA ASP A 243 -13.03 22.21 3.55
C ASP A 243 -12.39 20.87 3.93
N VAL A 244 -11.56 20.88 4.97
CA VAL A 244 -10.92 19.67 5.53
C VAL A 244 -11.98 18.70 6.04
N GLU A 245 -12.96 19.17 6.80
CA GLU A 245 -14.07 18.35 7.31
C GLU A 245 -14.86 17.69 6.17
N VAL A 246 -15.22 18.48 5.14
CA VAL A 246 -16.00 17.98 3.99
C VAL A 246 -15.22 16.91 3.22
N ALA A 247 -13.93 17.16 2.93
CA ALA A 247 -13.08 16.21 2.22
C ALA A 247 -12.89 14.91 3.01
N LEU A 248 -12.58 15.01 4.30
CA LEU A 248 -12.39 13.84 5.17
C LEU A 248 -13.69 13.04 5.30
N ARG A 249 -14.84 13.69 5.45
CA ARG A 249 -16.13 13.01 5.51
C ARG A 249 -16.44 12.22 4.25
N ALA A 250 -16.09 12.74 3.07
CA ALA A 250 -16.24 12.00 1.82
C ALA A 250 -15.40 10.71 1.79
N GLY A 251 -14.14 10.79 2.24
CA GLY A 251 -13.28 9.62 2.38
C GLY A 251 -13.78 8.61 3.41
N VAL A 252 -14.24 9.08 4.58
CA VAL A 252 -14.81 8.23 5.64
C VAL A 252 -16.03 7.47 5.13
N ASN A 253 -16.96 8.12 4.42
CA ASN A 253 -18.12 7.45 3.85
C ASN A 253 -17.74 6.31 2.90
N VAL A 254 -16.68 6.48 2.10
CA VAL A 254 -16.17 5.42 1.24
C VAL A 254 -15.53 4.30 2.07
N ALA A 255 -14.67 4.63 3.04
CA ALA A 255 -14.07 3.64 3.92
C ALA A 255 -15.11 2.81 4.68
N ASP A 256 -16.17 3.44 5.20
CA ASP A 256 -17.30 2.75 5.84
C ASP A 256 -17.99 1.78 4.87
N SER A 257 -18.26 2.19 3.63
CA SER A 257 -18.84 1.31 2.59
C SER A 257 -17.95 0.09 2.34
N LEU A 258 -16.64 0.32 2.16
CA LEU A 258 -15.69 -0.77 1.90
C LEU A 258 -15.56 -1.73 3.10
N MET A 259 -15.66 -1.22 4.33
CA MET A 259 -15.71 -2.06 5.53
C MET A 259 -16.97 -2.91 5.58
N LEU A 260 -18.14 -2.33 5.29
CA LEU A 260 -19.41 -3.06 5.26
C LEU A 260 -19.41 -4.16 4.18
N GLU A 261 -18.71 -3.94 3.08
CA GLU A 261 -18.52 -4.90 1.99
C GLU A 261 -17.42 -5.95 2.29
N GLY A 262 -16.71 -5.82 3.42
CA GLY A 262 -15.64 -6.73 3.82
C GLY A 262 -14.35 -6.59 3.00
N LEU A 263 -14.19 -5.48 2.26
CA LEU A 263 -13.01 -5.21 1.43
C LEU A 263 -11.83 -4.67 2.24
N ILE A 264 -12.11 -4.05 3.39
CA ILE A 264 -11.09 -3.58 4.35
C ILE A 264 -11.52 -3.87 5.79
N HIS A 265 -10.57 -3.87 6.71
CA HIS A 265 -10.81 -4.04 8.15
C HIS A 265 -10.77 -2.72 8.93
N ALA A 266 -9.93 -1.77 8.50
CA ALA A 266 -9.84 -0.45 9.09
C ALA A 266 -9.14 0.53 8.14
N ALA A 267 -9.34 1.83 8.37
CA ALA A 267 -8.63 2.88 7.67
C ALA A 267 -8.35 4.09 8.58
N ALA A 268 -7.21 4.74 8.38
CA ALA A 268 -6.87 6.03 8.98
C ALA A 268 -6.64 7.04 7.86
N LEU A 269 -7.40 8.14 7.85
CA LEU A 269 -7.38 9.18 6.83
C LEU A 269 -6.85 10.46 7.45
N HIS A 270 -5.83 11.06 6.83
CA HIS A 270 -5.18 12.27 7.31
C HIS A 270 -5.20 13.38 6.25
N LEU A 271 -5.59 14.58 6.68
CA LEU A 271 -5.57 15.79 5.86
C LEU A 271 -5.33 17.02 6.75
N ARG A 272 -4.26 17.77 6.47
CA ARG A 272 -3.98 19.08 7.11
C ARG A 272 -3.97 19.05 8.64
N GLY A 273 -3.40 18.01 9.25
CA GLY A 273 -3.32 17.87 10.71
C GLY A 273 -4.54 17.20 11.36
N GLU A 274 -5.63 17.03 10.60
CA GLU A 274 -6.83 16.32 11.05
C GLU A 274 -6.78 14.85 10.64
N THR A 275 -7.11 13.96 11.58
CA THR A 275 -7.18 12.51 11.35
C THR A 275 -8.59 11.99 11.60
N ARG A 276 -9.06 11.07 10.77
CA ARG A 276 -10.27 10.27 10.99
C ARG A 276 -9.93 8.79 10.90
N ILE A 277 -10.53 7.99 11.78
CA ILE A 277 -10.30 6.54 11.85
C ILE A 277 -11.64 5.84 11.65
N VAL A 278 -11.61 4.78 10.83
CA VAL A 278 -12.73 3.88 10.56
C VAL A 278 -12.31 2.46 10.94
N GLY A 279 -13.18 1.69 11.60
CA GLY A 279 -12.89 0.31 12.02
C GLY A 279 -12.11 0.16 13.33
N GLY A 280 -12.37 1.04 14.30
CA GLY A 280 -11.61 1.21 15.55
C GLY A 280 -11.49 0.00 16.50
N SER A 281 -12.02 -1.19 16.16
CA SER A 281 -11.73 -2.42 16.90
C SER A 281 -10.42 -3.10 16.47
N CYS A 282 -9.90 -2.80 15.26
CA CYS A 282 -8.62 -3.33 14.75
C CYS A 282 -7.45 -2.34 14.87
N LEU A 283 -7.74 -1.06 15.14
CA LEU A 283 -6.73 -0.03 15.39
C LEU A 283 -6.86 0.39 16.87
N PRO A 284 -5.86 0.16 17.73
CA PRO A 284 -5.91 0.63 19.10
C PRO A 284 -5.99 2.16 19.13
N ALA A 285 -6.53 2.66 20.24
CA ALA A 285 -6.68 4.08 20.50
C ALA A 285 -5.36 4.84 20.30
N LEU A 286 -5.46 6.00 19.66
CA LEU A 286 -4.40 7.00 19.57
C LEU A 286 -3.93 7.35 21.00
N GLN A 287 -2.89 6.68 21.50
CA GLN A 287 -2.14 7.20 22.63
C GLN A 287 -1.19 8.27 22.10
N ALA A 288 -1.68 9.50 22.09
CA ALA A 288 -0.78 10.64 22.17
C ALA A 288 0.05 10.45 23.45
N GLU A 289 1.37 10.48 23.29
CA GLU A 289 2.40 10.36 24.35
C GLU A 289 2.81 8.94 24.78
N ALA A 290 3.76 8.34 24.03
CA ALA A 290 4.95 7.71 24.62
C ALA A 290 6.04 7.51 23.56
N ARG A 291 7.29 7.80 23.95
CA ARG A 291 8.49 7.92 23.12
C ARG A 291 9.13 6.56 22.78
N ARG A 292 9.73 6.47 21.56
CA ARG A 292 10.76 5.52 21.01
C ARG A 292 10.22 4.16 20.50
N LEU A 293 10.64 3.58 19.37
CA LEU A 293 11.92 3.53 18.60
C LEU A 293 11.75 4.02 17.12
N VAL A 294 12.65 4.78 16.47
CA VAL A 294 14.04 4.56 15.96
C VAL A 294 14.12 3.76 14.64
N HIS A 295 14.36 4.51 13.55
CA HIS A 295 14.81 4.18 12.18
C HIS A 295 13.86 3.50 11.17
N ALA A 296 13.29 4.34 10.30
CA ALA A 296 13.36 4.16 8.83
C ALA A 296 14.46 5.08 8.29
#